data_AF-A0A7N2N1J2-F1
#
_entry.id   AF-A0A7N2N1J2-F1
#
_cell.length_a   1.000
_cell.length_b   1.000
_cell.length_c   1.000
_cell.angle_alpha   90.00
_cell.angle_beta   90.00
_cell.angle_gamma   90.00
#
_symmetry.space_group_name_H-M   'P 1'
#
loop_
_entity.id
_entity.type
_entity.pdbx_description
1 polymer ?
#
loop_
_entity_poly.entity_id
_entity_poly.type
_entity_poly.pdbx_seq_one_letter_code
_entity_poly.pdbx_strand_id
1 'polypeptide(L)'
;MAPGRLQKCGAVAQNFYNLAGQLDDRLARKDMETWATVAWSIWNARNRFCFEEKQSQPKDILQAATTLMQDYQRWNSHLAEPN
;
A
#
# COMPACT_ATOMS: atom_id res chain seq x y z
N MET A 1 19.19 -11.20 26.31
CA MET A 1 18.28 -10.71 25.25
C MET A 1 18.96 -9.54 24.56
N ALA A 2 19.23 -9.64 23.26
CA ALA A 2 19.92 -8.57 22.52
C ALA A 2 18.90 -7.56 21.96
N PRO A 3 19.10 -6.24 22.12
CA PRO A 3 18.23 -5.23 21.55
C PRO A 3 18.52 -5.12 20.04
N GLY A 4 17.48 -5.23 19.20
CA GLY A 4 17.59 -4.91 17.77
C GLY A 4 17.29 -6.03 16.77
N ARG A 5 16.91 -7.23 17.20
CA ARG A 5 16.34 -8.21 16.26
C ARG A 5 14.84 -8.02 16.18
N LEU A 6 14.37 -7.37 15.11
CA LEU A 6 12.99 -7.51 14.63
C LEU A 6 12.75 -9.01 14.44
N GLN A 7 12.09 -9.63 15.42
CA GLN A 7 11.66 -11.01 15.30
C GLN A 7 10.68 -11.05 14.12
N LYS A 8 11.00 -11.84 13.08
CA LYS A 8 10.04 -12.12 12.01
C LYS A 8 8.79 -12.63 12.70
N CYS A 9 7.70 -11.87 12.63
CA CYS A 9 6.41 -12.34 13.11
C CYS A 9 6.21 -13.72 12.49
N GLY A 10 5.98 -14.74 13.33
CA GLY A 10 5.90 -16.12 12.86
C GLY A 10 4.95 -16.16 11.67
N ALA A 11 5.39 -16.73 10.55
CA ALA A 11 4.64 -16.77 9.30
C ALA A 11 3.44 -17.72 9.38
N VAL A 12 2.71 -17.71 10.49
CA VAL A 12 1.30 -18.07 10.50
C VAL A 12 0.64 -16.90 9.79
N ALA A 13 0.70 -16.92 8.46
CA ALA A 13 0.12 -15.89 7.62
C ALA A 13 -1.37 -15.83 7.97
N GLN A 14 -1.75 -14.88 8.82
CA GLN A 14 -3.11 -14.38 8.84
C GLN A 14 -3.38 -14.05 7.37
N ASN A 15 -4.27 -14.83 6.73
CA ASN A 15 -4.54 -14.71 5.31
C ASN A 15 -4.68 -13.22 4.97
N PHE A 16 -3.91 -12.72 3.99
CA PHE A 16 -3.96 -11.30 3.60
C PHE A 16 -5.41 -10.85 3.35
N TYR A 17 -6.23 -11.76 2.83
CA TYR A 17 -7.68 -11.57 2.71
C TYR A 17 -8.36 -11.23 4.04
N ASN A 18 -8.09 -12.00 5.11
CA ASN A 18 -8.65 -11.75 6.43
C ASN A 18 -8.13 -10.42 7.04
N LEU A 19 -6.86 -10.08 6.80
CA LEU A 19 -6.30 -8.80 7.23
C LEU A 19 -6.98 -7.64 6.49
N ALA A 20 -7.09 -7.73 5.17
CA ALA A 20 -7.73 -6.72 4.34
C ALA A 20 -9.20 -6.53 4.71
N GLY A 21 -9.95 -7.62 4.95
CA GLY A 21 -11.33 -7.55 5.41
C GLY A 21 -11.47 -6.88 6.78
N GLN A 22 -10.59 -7.22 7.74
CA GLN A 22 -10.60 -6.55 9.05
C GLN A 22 -10.23 -5.07 8.98
N LEU A 23 -9.42 -4.67 8.00
CA LEU A 23 -9.08 -3.27 7.77
C LEU A 23 -10.25 -2.52 7.11
N ASP A 24 -10.92 -3.13 6.14
CA ASP A 24 -12.12 -2.56 5.50
C ASP A 24 -13.24 -2.29 6.51
N ASP A 25 -13.46 -3.22 7.46
CA ASP A 25 -14.46 -3.06 8.53
C ASP A 25 -14.12 -1.92 9.51
N ARG A 26 -12.85 -1.53 9.63
CA ARG A 26 -12.36 -0.62 10.68
C ARG A 26 -11.93 0.75 10.18
N LEU A 27 -11.54 0.85 8.92
CA LEU A 27 -11.01 2.07 8.32
C LEU A 27 -12.11 2.81 7.55
N ALA A 28 -12.07 4.13 7.59
CA ALA A 28 -12.87 4.91 6.66
C ALA A 28 -12.38 4.65 5.22
N ARG A 29 -13.27 4.78 4.23
CA ARG A 29 -12.94 4.56 2.81
C ARG A 29 -11.64 5.25 2.37
N LYS A 30 -11.44 6.51 2.76
CA LYS A 30 -10.22 7.28 2.43
C LYS A 30 -8.95 6.68 3.04
N ASP A 31 -9.04 6.16 4.26
CA ASP A 31 -7.91 5.54 4.95
C ASP A 31 -7.60 4.17 4.33
N MET A 32 -8.64 3.44 3.90
CA MET A 32 -8.49 2.18 3.17
C MET A 32 -7.86 2.38 1.79
N GLU A 33 -8.28 3.41 1.03
CA GLU A 33 -7.66 3.81 -0.24
C GLU A 33 -6.17 4.17 -0.05
N THR A 34 -5.86 4.93 1.01
CA THR A 34 -4.48 5.32 1.35
C THR A 34 -3.65 4.08 1.73
N TRP A 35 -4.20 3.20 2.56
CA TRP A 35 -3.53 1.96 2.94
C TRP A 35 -3.23 1.09 1.73
N ALA A 36 -4.21 0.88 0.84
CA ALA A 36 -4.07 0.04 -0.34
C ALA A 36 -3.02 0.59 -1.31
N THR A 37 -3.03 1.90 -1.57
CA THR A 37 -2.07 2.55 -2.48
C THR A 37 -0.65 2.57 -1.92
N VAL A 38 -0.49 2.80 -0.61
CA VAL A 38 0.84 2.74 0.05
C VAL A 38 1.37 1.30 0.08
N ALA A 39 0.53 0.31 0.43
CA ALA A 39 0.91 -1.10 0.42
C ALA A 39 1.36 -1.56 -0.97
N TRP A 40 0.61 -1.17 -2.01
CA TRP A 40 0.96 -1.45 -3.39
C TRP A 40 2.30 -0.81 -3.79
N SER A 41 2.52 0.46 -3.45
CA SER A 41 3.78 1.15 -3.76
C SER A 41 4.99 0.53 -3.06
N ILE A 42 4.84 0.07 -1.81
CA ILE A 42 5.89 -0.67 -1.10
C ILE A 42 6.19 -1.99 -1.81
N TRP A 43 5.16 -2.75 -2.18
CA TRP A 43 5.31 -4.01 -2.90
C TRP A 43 5.98 -3.79 -4.27
N ASN A 44 5.58 -2.75 -4.99
CA ASN A 44 6.18 -2.37 -6.28
C ASN A 44 7.65 -1.97 -6.11
N ALA A 45 7.99 -1.18 -5.10
CA ALA A 45 9.38 -0.80 -4.81
C ALA A 45 10.25 -2.03 -4.47
N ARG A 46 9.70 -2.97 -3.69
CA ARG A 46 10.36 -4.26 -3.41
C ARG A 46 10.58 -5.06 -4.71
N ASN A 47 9.62 -5.09 -5.61
CA ASN A 47 9.78 -5.76 -6.90
C ASN A 47 10.84 -5.10 -7.77
N ARG A 48 10.85 -3.77 -7.86
CA ARG A 48 11.89 -3.02 -8.57
C ARG A 48 13.28 -3.29 -8.02
N PHE A 49 13.42 -3.41 -6.69
CA PHE A 49 14.69 -3.82 -6.09
C PHE A 49 15.08 -5.25 -6.49
N CYS A 50 14.15 -6.21 -6.40
CA CYS A 50 14.45 -7.62 -6.70
C CYS A 50 14.68 -7.93 -8.18
N PHE A 51 14.04 -7.21 -9.10
CA PHE A 51 14.04 -7.53 -10.53
C PHE A 51 14.76 -6.51 -11.40
N GLU A 52 14.96 -5.28 -10.91
CA GLU A 52 15.66 -4.22 -11.64
C GLU A 52 16.89 -3.69 -10.89
N GLU A 53 17.21 -4.23 -9.71
CA GLU A 53 18.30 -3.75 -8.83
C GLU A 53 18.20 -2.26 -8.45
N LYS A 54 16.99 -1.68 -8.53
CA LYS A 54 16.72 -0.27 -8.22
C LYS A 54 16.11 -0.12 -6.84
N GLN A 55 16.84 0.52 -5.94
CA GLN A 55 16.32 0.91 -4.63
C GLN A 55 15.66 2.30 -4.70
N SER A 56 14.35 2.35 -4.45
CA SER A 56 13.61 3.62 -4.33
C SER A 56 13.75 4.19 -2.92
N GLN A 57 13.84 5.52 -2.81
CA GLN A 57 13.81 6.18 -1.51
C GLN A 57 12.39 6.15 -0.93
N PRO A 58 12.22 6.04 0.40
CA PRO A 58 10.89 6.04 1.02
C PRO A 58 9.99 7.22 0.62
N LYS A 59 10.59 8.40 0.44
CA LYS A 59 9.89 9.59 -0.04
C LYS A 59 9.29 9.40 -1.43
N ASP A 60 10.05 8.78 -2.35
CA ASP A 60 9.60 8.52 -3.72
C ASP A 60 8.50 7.47 -3.76
N ILE A 61 8.57 6.46 -2.88
CA ILE A 61 7.53 5.44 -2.73
C ILE A 61 6.22 6.08 -2.27
N LEU A 62 6.27 6.94 -1.26
CA LEU A 62 5.09 7.65 -0.75
C LEU A 62 4.53 8.63 -1.80
N GLN A 63 5.40 9.32 -2.52
CA GLN A 63 4.99 10.21 -3.61
C GLN A 63 4.26 9.42 -4.71
N ALA A 64 4.80 8.27 -5.12
CA ALA A 64 4.16 7.41 -6.12
C ALA A 64 2.79 6.91 -5.66
N ALA A 65 2.64 6.50 -4.40
CA ALA A 65 1.35 6.12 -3.83
C ALA A 65 0.34 7.27 -3.86
N THR A 66 0.78 8.47 -3.47
CA THR A 66 -0.08 9.66 -3.40
C THR A 66 -0.55 10.10 -4.79
N THR A 67 0.37 10.14 -5.76
CA THR A 67 0.03 10.47 -7.15
C THR A 67 -0.95 9.45 -7.74
N LEU A 68 -0.71 8.15 -7.54
CA LEU A 68 -1.61 7.10 -8.01
C LEU A 68 -3.03 7.26 -7.41
N MET A 69 -3.13 7.56 -6.12
CA MET A 69 -4.41 7.77 -5.45
C MET A 69 -5.15 9.00 -5.99
N GLN A 70 -4.44 10.11 -6.20
CA GLN A 70 -5.01 11.33 -6.77
C GLN A 70 -5.53 11.11 -8.18
N ASP A 71 -4.77 10.40 -9.01
CA ASP A 71 -5.19 10.04 -10.36
C ASP A 71 -6.46 9.18 -10.31
N TYR A 72 -6.48 8.13 -9.49
CA TYR A 72 -7.66 7.28 -9.31
C TYR A 72 -8.90 8.08 -8.88
N GLN A 73 -8.77 8.95 -7.87
CA GLN A 73 -9.88 9.79 -7.38
C GLN A 73 -10.40 10.76 -8.46
N ARG A 74 -9.48 11.33 -9.26
CA ARG A 74 -9.84 12.20 -10.38
C ARG A 74 -10.62 11.43 -11.45
N TRP A 75 -10.14 10.26 -11.86
CA TRP A 75 -10.84 9.39 -12.82
C TRP A 75 -12.22 8.99 -12.31
N ASN A 76 -12.34 8.60 -11.04
CA ASN A 76 -13.61 8.18 -10.47
C ASN A 76 -14.61 9.34 -10.37
N SER A 77 -14.13 10.55 -10.12
CA SER A 77 -14.96 11.77 -10.15
C SER A 77 -15.51 12.06 -11.54
N HIS A 78 -14.69 11.89 -12.60
CA HIS A 78 -15.14 12.07 -13.99
C HIS A 78 -16.18 11.03 -14.43
N LEU A 79 -16.16 9.82 -13.88
CA LEU A 79 -17.18 8.80 -14.15
C LEU A 79 -18.49 9.02 -13.40
N ALA A 80 -18.49 9.86 -12.37
CA ALA A 80 -19.66 10.17 -11.55
C ALA A 80 -20.48 11.37 -12.08
N GLU A 81 -19.95 12.13 -13.04
CA GLU A 81 -20.70 13.20 -13.72
C GLU A 81 -21.50 12.62 -14.90
N PRO A 82 -22.84 12.71 -14.91
CA PRO A 82 -23.64 12.31 -16.05
C PRO A 82 -23.47 13.34 -17.17
N ASN A 83 -23.24 12.85 -18.40
CA ASN A 83 -23.28 13.63 -19.64
C ASN A 83 -24.60 14.40 -19.79
#